data_AF-A0A1H6WUT4-F1
#
_entry.id   AF-A0A1H6WUT4-F1
#
_cell.length_a   1.000
_cell.length_b   1.000
_cell.length_c   1.000
_cell.angle_alpha   90.00
_cell.angle_beta   90.00
_cell.angle_gamma   90.00
#
_symmetry.space_group_name_H-M   'P 1'
#
loop_
_entity.id
_entity.type
_entity.pdbx_description
1 polymer ?
#
loop_
_entity_poly.entity_id
_entity_poly.type
_entity_poly.pdbx_seq_one_letter_code
_entity_poly.pdbx_strand_id
1 'polypeptide(L)'
;MDYAMIVSCKGSEIMKTIDIGALCYRVRKRRDISQEKLIYGICKQSAYSKFEKNEISLSKDMTERLLKRLGLSSSNFLFLISQKDHEYQKWKKHLIQLINVKDYDKAFKALQLRKEKENDLQHQFHLFILGYLTNDLNMIQQALLITLPKLNHIYLPEMALSADEMKMLLYYWKKEGRLLQNTNVIKNCMEYTDLYYVDEEKAKLFDYELDIMKQIKMEEKDQLLYRYFSMKRDALFHQYHFHHDALSFEIANNSMPLHTYLYNKRIEKNMTQEEISENICSVVTYSRFESGKQDMNSNSIKQLFHKLNLEYGYVLCDDHWQIDDVL
;
A
#
# COMPACT_ATOMS: atom_id res chain seq x y z
N MET A 1 -4.19 16.93 -4.33
CA MET A 1 -4.14 16.23 -5.64
C MET A 1 -5.06 15.05 -5.50
N ASP A 2 -5.94 14.86 -6.47
CA ASP A 2 -6.87 13.75 -6.50
C ASP A 2 -6.37 12.73 -7.51
N TYR A 3 -6.41 11.47 -7.12
CA TYR A 3 -5.89 10.35 -7.88
C TYR A 3 -7.09 9.62 -8.48
N ALA A 4 -6.93 9.06 -9.67
CA ALA A 4 -7.87 8.08 -10.19
C ALA A 4 -7.30 6.69 -9.91
N MET A 5 -8.16 5.69 -9.73
CA MET A 5 -7.77 4.30 -9.68
C MET A 5 -8.54 3.55 -10.76
N ILE A 6 -7.86 2.56 -11.34
CA ILE A 6 -8.36 1.60 -12.31
C ILE A 6 -7.82 0.24 -11.86
N VAL A 7 -8.51 -0.87 -12.11
CA VAL A 7 -7.96 -2.21 -11.78
C VAL A 7 -7.25 -2.84 -12.97
N SER A 8 -6.18 -3.58 -12.66
CA SER A 8 -5.47 -4.45 -13.60
C SER A 8 -5.94 -5.89 -13.42
N CYS A 9 -7.12 -6.23 -13.95
CA CYS A 9 -7.61 -7.61 -13.90
C CYS A 9 -6.85 -8.54 -14.86
N LYS A 10 -6.67 -9.78 -14.42
CA LYS A 10 -6.48 -10.96 -15.28
C LYS A 10 -7.75 -11.81 -15.17
N GLY A 11 -8.29 -12.28 -16.29
CA GLY A 11 -9.52 -13.08 -16.29
C GLY A 11 -10.77 -12.28 -16.64
N SER A 12 -11.81 -12.98 -17.07
CA SER A 12 -12.99 -12.42 -17.72
C SER A 12 -14.25 -13.24 -17.43
N GLU A 13 -15.25 -12.65 -16.76
CA GLU A 13 -16.60 -12.40 -17.29
C GLU A 13 -17.40 -11.56 -16.27
N ILE A 14 -18.42 -10.81 -16.74
CA ILE A 14 -19.34 -9.95 -15.96
C ILE A 14 -18.72 -9.23 -14.73
N MET A 15 -17.75 -8.34 -15.00
CA MET A 15 -17.16 -7.48 -13.98
C MET A 15 -18.18 -6.46 -13.45
N LYS A 16 -18.50 -6.51 -12.15
CA LYS A 16 -19.16 -5.40 -11.45
C LYS A 16 -18.10 -4.40 -10.98
N THR A 17 -18.35 -3.12 -11.23
CA THR A 17 -17.43 -2.02 -10.91
C THR A 17 -17.83 -1.36 -9.59
N ILE A 18 -16.86 -1.16 -8.69
CA ILE A 18 -17.08 -0.55 -7.36
C ILE A 18 -16.06 0.55 -7.09
N ASP A 19 -16.47 1.67 -6.50
CA ASP A 19 -15.50 2.69 -6.07
C ASP A 19 -14.63 2.17 -4.91
N ILE A 20 -13.35 2.52 -4.92
CA ILE A 20 -12.38 2.17 -3.87
C ILE A 20 -12.82 2.56 -2.45
N GLY A 21 -13.52 3.68 -2.29
CA GLY A 21 -14.07 4.15 -1.01
C GLY A 21 -15.20 3.25 -0.52
N ALA A 22 -16.13 2.93 -1.42
CA ALA A 22 -17.21 1.98 -1.15
C ALA A 22 -16.69 0.55 -0.87
N LEU A 23 -15.63 0.10 -1.56
CA LEU A 23 -14.95 -1.16 -1.27
C LEU A 23 -14.38 -1.15 0.16
N CYS A 24 -13.67 -0.09 0.53
CA CYS A 24 -13.13 0.05 1.88
C CYS A 24 -14.23 0.00 2.94
N TYR A 25 -15.34 0.73 2.75
CA TYR A 25 -16.51 0.69 3.62
C TYR A 25 -17.04 -0.74 3.82
N ARG A 26 -17.26 -1.50 2.72
CA ARG A 26 -17.83 -2.85 2.76
C ARG A 26 -16.92 -3.83 3.49
N VAL A 27 -15.64 -3.90 3.10
CA VAL A 27 -14.66 -4.81 3.73
C VAL A 27 -14.45 -4.45 5.21
N ARG A 28 -14.39 -3.15 5.54
CA ARG A 28 -14.31 -2.68 6.92
C ARG A 28 -15.52 -3.11 7.75
N LYS A 29 -16.73 -2.97 7.22
CA LYS A 29 -17.98 -3.33 7.90
C LYS A 29 -18.12 -4.84 8.11
N ARG A 30 -17.79 -5.65 7.11
CA ARG A 30 -17.79 -7.13 7.21
C ARG A 30 -16.81 -7.65 8.27
N ARG A 31 -15.70 -6.93 8.50
CA ARG A 31 -14.66 -7.26 9.50
C ARG A 31 -14.87 -6.59 10.87
N ASP A 32 -16.00 -5.92 11.08
CA ASP A 32 -16.32 -5.11 12.27
C ASP A 32 -15.19 -4.15 12.73
N ILE A 33 -14.55 -3.51 11.76
CA ILE A 33 -13.51 -2.51 12.02
C ILE A 33 -14.17 -1.12 12.11
N SER A 34 -13.87 -0.33 13.15
CA SER A 34 -14.32 1.07 13.20
C SER A 34 -13.51 1.95 12.24
N GLN A 35 -14.08 3.06 11.77
CA GLN A 35 -13.32 4.03 10.95
C GLN A 35 -12.08 4.51 11.71
N GLU A 36 -12.23 4.85 13.00
CA GLU A 36 -11.15 5.27 13.89
C GLU A 36 -10.00 4.25 13.96
N LYS A 37 -10.31 2.96 14.18
CA LYS A 37 -9.34 1.86 14.21
C LYS A 37 -8.57 1.75 12.89
N LEU A 38 -9.27 1.85 11.76
CA LEU A 38 -8.65 1.71 10.44
C LEU A 38 -7.75 2.88 10.08
N ILE A 39 -8.14 4.12 10.38
CA ILE A 39 -7.42 5.34 9.96
C ILE A 39 -6.35 5.81 10.93
N TYR A 40 -6.18 5.11 12.06
CA TYR A 40 -5.30 5.51 13.15
C TYR A 40 -3.89 5.86 12.65
N GLY A 41 -3.48 7.13 12.77
CA GLY A 41 -2.20 7.62 12.27
C GLY A 41 -2.05 7.75 10.73
N ILE A 42 -3.14 7.68 9.96
CA ILE A 42 -3.14 7.81 8.49
C ILE A 42 -3.78 9.13 8.05
N CYS A 43 -5.02 9.39 8.48
CA CYS A 43 -5.77 10.57 8.02
C CYS A 43 -6.86 10.98 9.02
N LYS A 44 -7.46 12.15 8.79
CA LYS A 44 -8.53 12.68 9.65
C LYS A 44 -9.85 11.93 9.41
N GLN A 45 -10.59 11.69 10.49
CA GLN A 45 -11.93 11.07 10.50
C GLN A 45 -12.89 11.67 9.46
N SER A 46 -12.89 13.00 9.31
CA SER A 46 -13.72 13.70 8.33
C SER A 46 -13.29 13.50 6.87
N ALA A 47 -11.99 13.28 6.61
CA ALA A 47 -11.51 12.95 5.27
C ALA A 47 -11.90 11.51 4.90
N TYR A 48 -11.67 10.55 5.81
CA TYR A 48 -12.02 9.15 5.55
C TYR A 48 -13.54 8.93 5.41
N SER A 49 -14.35 9.62 6.21
CA SER A 49 -15.82 9.56 6.10
C SER A 49 -16.35 10.07 4.76
N LYS A 50 -15.59 10.94 4.07
CA LYS A 50 -15.89 11.42 2.71
C LYS A 50 -15.35 10.49 1.64
N PHE A 51 -14.17 9.91 1.88
CA PHE A 51 -13.58 8.88 1.03
C PHE A 51 -14.48 7.64 0.92
N GLU A 52 -15.02 7.11 2.03
CA GLU A 52 -15.99 5.98 2.00
C GLU A 52 -17.30 6.28 1.24
N LYS A 53 -17.59 7.56 0.99
CA LYS A 53 -18.75 8.04 0.21
C LYS A 53 -18.37 8.50 -1.19
N ASN A 54 -17.12 8.31 -1.60
CA ASN A 54 -16.58 8.69 -2.91
C ASN A 54 -16.63 10.22 -3.17
N GLU A 55 -16.78 11.02 -2.11
CA GLU A 55 -16.84 12.49 -2.18
C GLU A 55 -15.44 13.10 -2.44
N ILE A 56 -14.37 12.45 -1.94
CA ILE A 56 -12.96 12.85 -2.12
C ILE A 56 -12.07 11.65 -2.41
N SER A 57 -10.94 11.86 -3.08
CA SER A 57 -9.85 10.88 -3.18
C SER A 57 -8.82 11.08 -2.06
N LEU A 58 -8.16 10.00 -1.64
CA LEU A 58 -6.97 10.04 -0.78
C LEU A 58 -5.69 9.84 -1.63
N SER A 59 -4.51 10.06 -1.04
CA SER A 59 -3.25 9.81 -1.75
C SER A 59 -3.02 8.32 -2.03
N LYS A 60 -2.15 7.99 -2.99
CA LYS A 60 -1.73 6.59 -3.22
C LYS A 60 -1.25 5.96 -1.90
N ASP A 61 -0.28 6.61 -1.22
CA ASP A 61 0.31 6.08 0.01
C ASP A 61 -0.74 5.84 1.11
N MET A 62 -1.71 6.75 1.27
CA MET A 62 -2.81 6.60 2.24
C MET A 62 -3.76 5.46 1.85
N THR A 63 -4.17 5.42 0.58
CA THR A 63 -5.11 4.40 0.08
C THR A 63 -4.50 3.01 0.16
N GLU A 64 -3.24 2.85 -0.28
CA GLU A 64 -2.49 1.61 -0.20
C GLU A 64 -2.35 1.12 1.26
N ARG A 65 -2.03 2.02 2.19
CA ARG A 65 -2.00 1.68 3.63
C ARG A 65 -3.38 1.22 4.12
N LEU A 66 -4.47 1.90 3.76
CA LEU A 66 -5.83 1.54 4.16
C LEU A 66 -6.27 0.19 3.60
N LEU A 67 -5.98 -0.11 2.33
CA LEU A 67 -6.23 -1.41 1.71
C LEU A 67 -5.46 -2.52 2.45
N LYS A 68 -4.15 -2.33 2.67
CA LYS A 68 -3.31 -3.32 3.38
C LYS A 68 -3.72 -3.51 4.84
N ARG A 69 -4.28 -2.49 5.52
CA ARG A 69 -4.91 -2.61 6.86
C ARG A 69 -6.24 -3.34 6.84
N LEU A 70 -6.98 -3.28 5.74
CA LEU A 70 -8.13 -4.14 5.45
C LEU A 70 -7.73 -5.55 4.99
N GLY A 71 -6.43 -5.86 5.01
CA GLY A 71 -5.86 -7.13 4.59
C GLY A 71 -5.85 -7.35 3.08
N LEU A 72 -6.15 -6.32 2.27
CA LEU A 72 -6.19 -6.39 0.82
C LEU A 72 -4.80 -6.09 0.22
N SER A 73 -4.44 -6.80 -0.84
CA SER A 73 -3.21 -6.52 -1.59
C SER A 73 -3.41 -5.34 -2.54
N SER A 74 -2.48 -4.38 -2.56
CA SER A 74 -2.51 -3.24 -3.48
C SER A 74 -2.08 -3.60 -4.91
N SER A 75 -1.45 -4.77 -5.12
CA SER A 75 -0.80 -5.14 -6.39
C SER A 75 -1.74 -5.17 -7.59
N ASN A 76 -3.01 -5.52 -7.38
CA ASN A 76 -4.05 -5.63 -8.41
C ASN A 76 -4.64 -4.27 -8.86
N PHE A 77 -4.34 -3.18 -8.14
CA PHE A 77 -4.90 -1.84 -8.39
C PHE A 77 -3.91 -0.96 -9.15
N LEU A 78 -4.26 -0.48 -10.34
CA LEU A 78 -3.51 0.55 -11.07
C LEU A 78 -3.88 1.96 -10.54
N PHE A 79 -2.96 2.57 -9.81
CA PHE A 79 -3.09 3.94 -9.34
C PHE A 79 -2.66 4.93 -10.45
N LEU A 80 -3.60 5.78 -10.89
CA LEU A 80 -3.31 6.92 -11.76
C LEU A 80 -3.00 8.15 -10.92
N ILE A 81 -1.74 8.56 -10.94
CA ILE A 81 -1.17 9.47 -9.94
C ILE A 81 -0.61 10.76 -10.56
N SER A 82 -0.35 11.79 -9.73
CA SER A 82 0.32 13.00 -10.22
C SER A 82 1.72 12.66 -10.73
N GLN A 83 2.28 13.51 -11.60
CA GLN A 83 3.65 13.32 -12.07
C GLN A 83 4.66 13.36 -10.90
N LYS A 84 4.42 14.25 -9.91
CA LYS A 84 5.24 14.36 -8.70
C LYS A 84 5.23 13.07 -7.86
N ASP A 85 4.05 12.49 -7.64
CA ASP A 85 3.94 11.25 -6.87
C ASP A 85 4.54 10.07 -7.65
N HIS A 86 4.46 10.06 -8.98
CA HIS A 86 5.13 9.07 -9.81
C HIS A 86 6.66 9.18 -9.74
N GLU A 87 7.22 10.38 -9.66
CA GLU A 87 8.64 10.61 -9.40
C GLU A 87 9.04 10.09 -8.02
N TYR A 88 8.23 10.33 -6.97
CA TYR A 88 8.43 9.72 -5.67
C TYR A 88 8.39 8.18 -5.70
N GLN A 89 7.41 7.57 -6.36
CA GLN A 89 7.31 6.10 -6.45
C GLN A 89 8.50 5.51 -7.24
N LYS A 90 8.99 6.19 -8.28
CA LYS A 90 10.23 5.81 -9.00
C LYS A 90 11.46 5.88 -8.09
N TRP A 91 11.62 6.95 -7.32
CA TRP A 91 12.70 7.10 -6.35
C TRP A 91 12.63 6.02 -5.25
N LYS A 92 11.44 5.78 -4.69
CA LYS A 92 11.16 4.76 -3.67
C LYS A 92 11.55 3.36 -4.18
N LYS A 93 11.13 3.03 -5.40
CA LYS A 93 11.51 1.80 -6.11
C LYS A 93 13.03 1.68 -6.27
N HIS A 94 13.70 2.73 -6.74
CA HIS A 94 15.16 2.70 -6.93
C HIS A 94 15.90 2.48 -5.61
N LEU A 95 15.50 3.17 -4.55
CA LEU A 95 16.05 3.02 -3.20
C LEU A 95 15.87 1.58 -2.67
N ILE A 96 14.67 1.03 -2.82
CA ILE A 96 14.36 -0.37 -2.46
C ILE A 96 15.22 -1.36 -3.25
N GLN A 97 15.42 -1.15 -4.56
CA GLN A 97 16.28 -1.99 -5.38
C GLN A 97 17.72 -2.01 -4.87
N LEU A 98 18.28 -0.84 -4.50
CA LEU A 98 19.62 -0.73 -3.92
C LEU A 98 19.74 -1.49 -2.59
N ILE A 99 18.72 -1.40 -1.73
CA ILE A 99 18.68 -2.12 -0.44
C ILE A 99 18.60 -3.63 -0.65
N ASN A 100 17.74 -4.11 -1.56
CA ASN A 100 17.59 -5.54 -1.84
C ASN A 100 18.89 -6.15 -2.41
N VAL A 101 19.65 -5.41 -3.25
CA VAL A 101 21.00 -5.83 -3.71
C VAL A 101 22.13 -5.52 -2.72
N LYS A 102 21.81 -5.02 -1.52
CA LYS A 102 22.72 -4.70 -0.41
C LYS A 102 23.74 -3.59 -0.71
N ASP A 103 23.45 -2.72 -1.67
CA ASP A 103 24.23 -1.53 -2.01
C ASP A 103 23.84 -0.35 -1.11
N TYR A 104 24.14 -0.50 0.18
CA TYR A 104 23.71 0.42 1.23
C TYR A 104 24.33 1.82 1.09
N ASP A 105 25.55 1.94 0.55
CA ASP A 105 26.21 3.22 0.30
C ASP A 105 25.47 4.05 -0.76
N LYS A 106 25.03 3.44 -1.86
CA LYS A 106 24.19 4.13 -2.85
C LYS A 106 22.79 4.39 -2.31
N ALA A 107 22.21 3.46 -1.55
CA ALA A 107 20.91 3.67 -0.91
C ALA A 107 20.92 4.90 0.00
N PHE A 108 21.94 5.02 0.87
CA PHE A 108 22.09 6.17 1.77
C PHE A 108 22.27 7.50 1.01
N LYS A 109 23.09 7.51 -0.05
CA LYS A 109 23.25 8.69 -0.92
C LYS A 109 21.94 9.06 -1.63
N ALA A 110 21.21 8.09 -2.18
CA ALA A 110 19.93 8.31 -2.83
C ALA A 110 18.85 8.83 -1.86
N LEU A 111 18.91 8.44 -0.58
CA LEU A 111 18.06 8.95 0.48
C LEU A 111 18.37 10.41 0.82
N GLN A 112 19.64 10.75 1.05
CA GLN A 112 20.08 12.10 1.40
C GLN A 112 19.89 13.15 0.29
N LEU A 113 19.90 12.75 -0.99
CA LEU A 113 19.74 13.67 -2.11
C LEU A 113 18.30 14.18 -2.28
N ARG A 114 17.30 13.55 -1.65
CA ARG A 114 15.89 13.97 -1.75
C ARG A 114 15.64 15.21 -0.88
N LYS A 115 15.29 16.33 -1.53
CA LYS A 115 15.01 17.63 -0.87
C LYS A 115 13.53 18.01 -0.82
N GLU A 116 12.65 17.19 -1.36
CA GLU A 116 11.23 17.49 -1.43
C GLU A 116 10.53 17.36 -0.07
N LYS A 117 9.52 18.21 0.16
CA LYS A 117 8.65 18.07 1.32
C LYS A 117 7.82 16.79 1.23
N GLU A 118 8.03 15.92 2.20
CA GLU A 118 7.35 14.65 2.40
C GLU A 118 5.97 14.85 3.06
N ASN A 119 5.04 13.92 2.81
CA ASN A 119 3.85 13.74 3.65
C ASN A 119 4.18 12.75 4.78
N ASP A 120 3.32 12.63 5.79
CA ASP A 120 3.57 11.83 7.00
C ASP A 120 3.97 10.36 6.69
N LEU A 121 3.33 9.71 5.71
CA LEU A 121 3.67 8.34 5.31
C LEU A 121 4.98 8.24 4.51
N GLN A 122 5.30 9.26 3.70
CA GLN A 122 6.60 9.37 3.03
C GLN A 122 7.72 9.62 4.05
N HIS A 123 7.44 10.40 5.09
CA HIS A 123 8.36 10.68 6.18
C HIS A 123 8.58 9.46 7.08
N GLN A 124 7.53 8.68 7.38
CA GLN A 124 7.66 7.36 7.99
C GLN A 124 8.61 6.46 7.20
N PHE A 125 8.42 6.38 5.88
CA PHE A 125 9.30 5.59 5.02
C PHE A 125 10.75 6.11 5.07
N HIS A 126 10.95 7.44 5.00
CA HIS A 126 12.27 8.06 5.12
C HIS A 126 12.96 7.69 6.44
N LEU A 127 12.31 7.91 7.58
CA LEU A 127 12.86 7.62 8.90
C LEU A 127 13.16 6.13 9.09
N PHE A 128 12.28 5.24 8.61
CA PHE A 128 12.49 3.81 8.72
C PHE A 128 13.70 3.33 7.91
N ILE A 129 13.83 3.79 6.66
CA ILE A 129 14.98 3.43 5.82
C ILE A 129 16.27 4.09 6.34
N LEU A 130 16.22 5.32 6.82
CA LEU A 130 17.39 5.98 7.42
C LEU A 130 17.88 5.19 8.64
N GLY A 131 16.99 4.89 9.59
CA GLY A 131 17.32 4.10 10.78
C GLY A 131 17.72 2.65 10.48
N TYR A 132 17.19 2.04 9.41
CA TYR A 132 17.66 0.74 8.91
C TYR A 132 19.12 0.83 8.43
N LEU A 133 19.47 1.83 7.62
CA LEU A 133 20.80 2.00 7.03
C LEU A 133 21.85 2.46 8.06
N THR A 134 21.47 3.30 9.02
CA THR A 134 22.36 3.78 10.09
C THR A 134 22.37 2.88 11.32
N ASN A 135 21.50 1.87 11.39
CA ASN A 135 21.23 1.05 12.57
C ASN A 135 20.77 1.88 13.79
N ASP A 136 20.08 3.01 13.56
CA ASP A 136 19.51 3.88 14.59
C ASP A 136 18.09 3.42 15.00
N LEU A 137 17.99 2.84 16.20
CA LEU A 137 16.74 2.35 16.77
C LEU A 137 15.73 3.49 17.07
N ASN A 138 16.20 4.69 17.39
CA ASN A 138 15.33 5.83 17.71
C ASN A 138 14.65 6.35 16.44
N MET A 139 15.36 6.39 15.30
CA MET A 139 14.76 6.75 14.01
C MET A 139 13.68 5.74 13.59
N ILE A 140 13.91 4.44 13.81
CA ILE A 140 12.92 3.40 13.55
C ILE A 140 11.70 3.57 14.48
N GLN A 141 11.91 3.88 15.76
CA GLN A 141 10.83 4.16 16.71
C GLN A 141 9.99 5.37 16.27
N GLN A 142 10.63 6.46 15.84
CA GLN A 142 9.95 7.67 15.33
C GLN A 142 9.14 7.36 14.07
N ALA A 143 9.66 6.53 13.16
CA ALA A 143 8.92 6.06 11.99
C ALA A 143 7.64 5.30 12.39
N LEU A 144 7.73 4.39 13.36
CA LEU A 144 6.58 3.64 13.87
C LEU A 144 5.54 4.54 14.53
N LEU A 145 5.96 5.53 15.33
CA LEU A 145 5.07 6.44 16.05
C LEU A 145 4.16 7.29 15.14
N ILE A 146 4.51 7.48 13.86
CA ILE A 146 3.67 8.19 12.89
C ILE A 146 2.34 7.48 12.66
N THR A 147 2.35 6.16 12.42
CA THR A 147 1.11 5.38 12.22
C THR A 147 0.67 4.58 13.44
N LEU A 148 1.54 4.41 14.44
CA LEU A 148 1.29 3.72 15.72
C LEU A 148 1.64 4.59 16.95
N PRO A 149 0.97 5.74 17.18
CA PRO A 149 1.24 6.62 18.34
C PRO A 149 1.23 5.96 19.74
N LYS A 150 0.58 4.81 19.90
CA LYS A 150 0.52 4.00 21.14
C LYS A 150 1.47 2.78 21.11
N LEU A 151 2.66 2.90 20.51
CA LEU A 151 3.64 1.82 20.30
C LEU A 151 3.93 0.93 21.53
N ASN A 152 3.88 1.49 22.74
CA ASN A 152 4.14 0.77 23.99
C ASN A 152 2.91 0.02 24.56
N HIS A 153 1.72 0.24 24.01
CA HIS A 153 0.45 -0.34 24.46
C HIS A 153 -0.30 -0.99 23.30
N ILE A 154 0.41 -1.79 22.50
CA ILE A 154 -0.15 -2.54 21.37
C ILE A 154 -0.86 -3.81 21.86
N TYR A 155 -2.15 -3.90 21.58
CA TYR A 155 -2.93 -5.13 21.65
C TYR A 155 -3.39 -5.50 20.23
N LEU A 156 -2.71 -6.47 19.61
CA LEU A 156 -2.81 -6.75 18.18
C LEU A 156 -4.27 -6.90 17.66
N PRO A 157 -5.20 -7.62 18.31
CA PRO A 157 -6.58 -7.75 17.82
C PRO A 157 -7.33 -6.41 17.69
N GLU A 158 -6.98 -5.39 18.49
CA GLU A 158 -7.54 -4.03 18.41
C GLU A 158 -6.83 -3.15 17.38
N MET A 159 -5.65 -3.53 16.91
CA MET A 159 -4.88 -2.77 15.92
C MET A 159 -5.19 -3.31 14.53
N ALA A 160 -5.78 -2.50 13.64
CA ALA A 160 -5.85 -2.85 12.22
C ALA A 160 -4.49 -2.58 11.55
N LEU A 161 -3.47 -3.40 11.84
CA LEU A 161 -2.13 -3.26 11.26
C LEU A 161 -2.08 -3.78 9.83
N SER A 162 -1.35 -3.08 8.96
CA SER A 162 -0.99 -3.57 7.62
C SER A 162 0.23 -4.51 7.69
N ALA A 163 0.44 -5.37 6.68
CA ALA A 163 1.62 -6.26 6.66
C ALA A 163 2.95 -5.48 6.75
N ASP A 164 3.06 -4.36 6.01
CA ASP A 164 4.20 -3.45 6.12
C ASP A 164 4.39 -2.86 7.54
N GLU A 165 3.30 -2.56 8.27
CA GLU A 165 3.38 -2.14 9.68
C GLU A 165 3.87 -3.26 10.59
N MET A 166 3.38 -4.49 10.39
CA MET A 166 3.85 -5.66 11.14
C MET A 166 5.35 -5.90 10.87
N LYS A 167 5.82 -5.80 9.62
CA LYS A 167 7.25 -5.91 9.28
C LYS A 167 8.11 -4.86 9.99
N MET A 168 7.70 -3.59 9.97
CA MET A 168 8.43 -2.51 10.67
C MET A 168 8.46 -2.76 12.19
N LEU A 169 7.33 -3.20 12.77
CA LEU A 169 7.18 -3.46 14.20
C LEU A 169 8.01 -4.67 14.66
N LEU A 170 7.99 -5.76 13.91
CA LEU A 170 8.83 -6.94 14.12
C LEU A 170 10.31 -6.60 13.99
N TYR A 171 10.71 -5.78 13.00
CA TYR A 171 12.10 -5.32 12.87
C TYR A 171 12.55 -4.54 14.10
N TYR A 172 11.73 -3.59 14.57
CA TYR A 172 11.98 -2.80 15.77
C TYR A 172 12.10 -3.68 17.02
N TRP A 173 11.13 -4.56 17.29
CA TRP A 173 11.15 -5.47 18.44
C TRP A 173 12.28 -6.52 18.38
N LYS A 174 12.74 -6.89 17.17
CA LYS A 174 13.94 -7.71 16.98
C LYS A 174 15.20 -6.95 17.42
N LYS A 175 15.36 -5.70 17.00
CA LYS A 175 16.50 -4.83 17.34
C LYS A 175 16.53 -4.41 18.81
N GLU A 176 15.36 -4.18 19.41
CA GLU A 176 15.19 -3.90 20.85
C GLU A 176 15.44 -5.14 21.72
N GLY A 177 15.51 -6.35 21.12
CA GLY A 177 15.69 -7.63 21.82
C GLY A 177 14.40 -8.22 22.41
N ARG A 178 13.27 -7.52 22.33
CA ARG A 178 11.95 -7.95 22.84
C ARG A 178 11.52 -9.32 22.33
N LEU A 179 11.77 -9.63 21.04
CA LEU A 179 11.41 -10.93 20.45
C LEU A 179 12.29 -12.09 20.94
N LEU A 180 13.55 -11.82 21.31
CA LEU A 180 14.46 -12.84 21.86
C LEU A 180 14.11 -13.21 23.30
N GLN A 181 13.41 -12.33 24.02
CA GLN A 181 13.05 -12.49 25.43
C GLN A 181 11.68 -13.15 25.64
N ASN A 182 10.78 -13.12 24.63
CA ASN A 182 9.41 -13.60 24.79
C ASN A 182 8.85 -14.21 23.48
N THR A 183 8.81 -15.54 23.40
CA THR A 183 8.32 -16.25 22.21
C THR A 183 6.83 -16.04 21.94
N ASN A 184 6.04 -15.57 22.91
CA ASN A 184 4.62 -15.29 22.69
C ASN A 184 4.38 -14.04 21.85
N VAL A 185 5.33 -13.08 21.79
CA VAL A 185 5.18 -11.89 20.94
C VAL A 185 5.15 -12.28 19.46
N ILE A 186 6.09 -13.11 19.02
CA ILE A 186 6.13 -13.58 17.62
C ILE A 186 4.93 -14.48 17.28
N LYS A 187 4.50 -15.36 18.20
CA LYS A 187 3.30 -16.20 18.01
C LYS A 187 2.04 -15.37 17.77
N ASN A 188 1.80 -14.38 18.63
CA ASN A 188 0.65 -13.49 18.50
C ASN A 188 0.69 -12.69 17.18
N CYS A 189 1.89 -12.37 16.65
CA CYS A 189 2.04 -11.76 15.33
C CYS A 189 1.64 -12.75 14.22
N MET A 190 2.12 -14.00 14.26
CA MET A 190 1.77 -15.02 13.25
C MET A 190 0.29 -15.39 13.26
N GLU A 191 -0.34 -15.47 14.43
CA GLU A 191 -1.79 -15.66 14.57
C GLU A 191 -2.58 -14.48 13.99
N TYR A 192 -2.16 -13.24 14.29
CA TYR A 192 -2.73 -12.05 13.67
C TYR A 192 -2.55 -12.06 12.14
N THR A 193 -1.37 -12.42 11.66
CA THR A 193 -1.02 -12.54 10.24
C THR A 193 -1.96 -13.52 9.53
N ASP A 194 -2.23 -14.67 10.13
CA ASP A 194 -3.10 -15.70 9.54
C ASP A 194 -4.59 -15.35 9.59
N LEU A 195 -5.04 -14.61 10.60
CA LEU A 195 -6.44 -14.21 10.75
C LEU A 195 -6.84 -13.04 9.84
N TYR A 196 -5.95 -12.06 9.62
CA TYR A 196 -6.36 -10.76 9.07
C TYR A 196 -5.83 -10.44 7.66
N TYR A 197 -4.80 -11.10 7.15
CA TYR A 197 -4.27 -10.82 5.81
C TYR A 197 -4.80 -11.77 4.73
N VAL A 198 -4.86 -11.33 3.46
CA VAL A 198 -5.03 -12.26 2.33
C VAL A 198 -3.77 -13.09 2.14
N ASP A 199 -3.94 -14.26 1.53
CA ASP A 199 -2.91 -15.26 1.30
C ASP A 199 -1.64 -14.72 0.62
N GLU A 200 -1.77 -13.78 -0.31
CA GLU A 200 -0.63 -13.08 -0.94
C GLU A 200 0.25 -12.34 0.10
N GLU A 201 -0.38 -11.63 1.03
CA GLU A 201 0.31 -10.85 2.08
C GLU A 201 0.81 -11.75 3.22
N LYS A 202 0.06 -12.82 3.56
CA LYS A 202 0.51 -13.85 4.50
C LYS A 202 1.83 -14.47 4.07
N ALA A 203 1.93 -14.87 2.81
CA ALA A 203 3.13 -15.49 2.25
C ALA A 203 4.38 -14.62 2.45
N LYS A 204 4.25 -13.32 2.15
CA LYS A 204 5.31 -12.30 2.29
C LYS A 204 5.70 -12.00 3.74
N LEU A 205 4.86 -12.35 4.72
CA LEU A 205 5.07 -12.03 6.13
C LEU A 205 5.51 -13.25 6.94
N PHE A 206 4.92 -14.43 6.71
CA PHE A 206 5.37 -15.68 7.32
C PHE A 206 6.84 -15.96 7.07
N ASP A 207 7.40 -15.65 5.88
CA ASP A 207 8.83 -15.85 5.62
C ASP A 207 9.73 -15.03 6.56
N TYR A 208 9.32 -13.79 6.88
CA TYR A 208 10.02 -12.92 7.83
C TYR A 208 9.82 -13.35 9.28
N GLU A 209 8.59 -13.74 9.65
CA GLU A 209 8.27 -14.24 10.98
C GLU A 209 9.00 -15.56 11.29
N LEU A 210 9.11 -16.45 10.30
CA LEU A 210 9.85 -17.72 10.42
C LEU A 210 11.37 -17.51 10.48
N ASP A 211 11.94 -16.51 9.79
CA ASP A 211 13.36 -16.12 10.00
C ASP A 211 13.61 -15.69 11.45
N ILE A 212 12.71 -14.88 12.01
CA ILE A 212 12.78 -14.46 13.41
C ILE A 212 12.65 -15.66 14.35
N MET A 213 11.69 -16.57 14.14
CA MET A 213 11.53 -17.77 14.98
C MET A 213 12.79 -18.65 15.01
N LYS A 214 13.47 -18.84 13.87
CA LYS A 214 14.73 -19.62 13.80
C LYS A 214 15.83 -19.08 14.71
N GLN A 215 15.80 -17.78 15.00
CA GLN A 215 16.82 -17.07 15.78
C GLN A 215 16.50 -17.06 17.29
N ILE A 216 15.33 -17.57 17.69
CA ILE A 216 14.88 -17.66 19.08
C ILE A 216 15.02 -19.11 19.56
N LYS A 217 15.34 -19.32 20.85
CA LYS A 217 15.38 -20.65 21.45
C LYS A 217 13.96 -21.22 21.61
N MET A 218 13.55 -22.09 20.69
CA MET A 218 12.21 -22.68 20.64
C MET A 218 12.03 -23.88 21.60
N GLU A 219 10.92 -23.88 22.34
CA GLU A 219 10.39 -25.07 23.01
C GLU A 219 9.77 -26.06 22.00
N GLU A 220 9.48 -27.29 22.40
CA GLU A 220 8.92 -28.33 21.51
C GLU A 220 7.59 -27.90 20.85
N LYS A 221 6.70 -27.26 21.61
CA LYS A 221 5.44 -26.68 21.10
C LYS A 221 5.68 -25.56 20.06
N ASP A 222 6.77 -24.81 20.22
CA ASP A 222 7.15 -23.72 19.32
C ASP A 222 7.73 -24.28 18.00
N GLN A 223 8.41 -25.44 18.07
CA GLN A 223 8.87 -26.19 16.89
C GLN A 223 7.70 -26.76 16.07
N LEU A 224 6.63 -27.24 16.73
CA LEU A 224 5.41 -27.68 16.03
C LEU A 224 4.73 -26.51 15.30
N LEU A 225 4.59 -25.35 15.97
CA LEU A 225 4.02 -24.15 15.38
C LEU A 225 4.85 -23.63 14.19
N TYR A 226 6.18 -23.61 14.35
CA TYR A 226 7.12 -23.27 13.29
C TYR A 226 6.95 -24.19 12.05
N ARG A 227 6.78 -25.50 12.26
CA ARG A 227 6.53 -26.46 11.15
C ARG A 227 5.19 -26.18 10.46
N TYR A 228 4.12 -25.94 11.23
CA TYR A 228 2.80 -25.60 10.69
C TYR A 228 2.84 -24.38 9.76
N PHE A 229 3.40 -23.26 10.24
CA PHE A 229 3.49 -22.04 9.42
C PHE A 229 4.51 -22.16 8.27
N SER A 230 5.57 -22.95 8.41
CA SER A 230 6.48 -23.27 7.30
C SER A 230 5.73 -23.96 6.16
N MET A 231 4.96 -25.02 6.47
CA MET A 231 4.13 -25.72 5.46
C MET A 231 3.10 -24.78 4.82
N LYS A 232 2.49 -23.89 5.61
CA LYS A 232 1.52 -22.90 5.10
C LYS A 232 2.16 -21.90 4.15
N ARG A 233 3.32 -21.32 4.52
CA ARG A 233 4.12 -20.46 3.63
C ARG A 233 4.50 -21.19 2.34
N ASP A 234 4.94 -22.44 2.42
CA ASP A 234 5.43 -23.18 1.25
C ASP A 234 4.29 -23.49 0.27
N ALA A 235 3.10 -23.83 0.77
CA ALA A 235 1.90 -23.95 -0.05
C ALA A 235 1.53 -22.64 -0.77
N LEU A 236 1.58 -21.51 -0.05
CA LEU A 236 1.33 -20.19 -0.62
C LEU A 236 2.39 -19.77 -1.65
N PHE A 237 3.66 -20.03 -1.40
CA PHE A 237 4.74 -19.76 -2.35
C PHE A 237 4.60 -20.58 -3.63
N HIS A 238 4.12 -21.83 -3.53
CA HIS A 238 3.80 -22.63 -4.71
C HIS A 238 2.63 -22.05 -5.50
N GLN A 239 1.53 -21.70 -4.82
CA GLN A 239 0.30 -21.14 -5.41
C GLN A 239 0.53 -19.80 -6.12
N TYR A 240 1.32 -18.89 -5.52
CA TYR A 240 1.55 -17.53 -6.04
C TYR A 240 2.91 -17.35 -6.75
N HIS A 241 3.67 -18.43 -6.93
CA HIS A 241 4.99 -18.44 -7.58
C HIS A 241 6.01 -17.45 -6.97
N PHE A 242 6.01 -17.32 -5.64
CA PHE A 242 6.96 -16.45 -4.93
C PHE A 242 8.37 -17.06 -4.83
N HIS A 243 9.38 -16.19 -4.85
CA HIS A 243 10.76 -16.54 -4.51
C HIS A 243 11.09 -16.12 -3.07
N HIS A 244 11.94 -16.90 -2.39
CA HIS A 244 12.34 -16.64 -1.01
C HIS A 244 13.26 -15.41 -0.93
N ASP A 245 12.80 -14.32 -0.32
CA ASP A 245 13.68 -13.22 0.10
C ASP A 245 13.07 -12.45 1.29
N ALA A 246 13.37 -12.95 2.50
CA ALA A 246 12.68 -12.61 3.76
C ALA A 246 12.73 -11.13 4.18
N LEU A 247 13.57 -10.32 3.55
CA LEU A 247 13.72 -8.89 3.84
C LEU A 247 13.63 -8.00 2.58
N SER A 248 13.02 -8.52 1.52
CA SER A 248 12.68 -7.72 0.35
C SER A 248 11.64 -6.64 0.71
N PHE A 249 12.01 -5.37 0.54
CA PHE A 249 11.02 -4.31 0.48
C PHE A 249 10.26 -4.44 -0.86
N GLU A 250 8.93 -4.34 -0.80
CA GLU A 250 8.07 -4.59 -1.95
C GLU A 250 8.17 -3.46 -2.99
N ILE A 251 8.26 -3.84 -4.27
CA ILE A 251 8.21 -2.91 -5.41
C ILE A 251 6.85 -3.02 -6.08
N ALA A 252 5.87 -2.28 -5.58
CA ALA A 252 4.58 -2.12 -6.24
C ALA A 252 4.75 -1.32 -7.55
N ASN A 253 4.72 -2.01 -8.70
CA ASN A 253 4.82 -1.42 -10.04
C ASN A 253 3.47 -0.92 -10.60
N ASN A 254 2.50 -0.74 -9.71
CA ASN A 254 1.08 -0.61 -9.99
C ASN A 254 0.63 0.86 -10.14
N SER A 255 1.46 1.74 -10.69
CA SER A 255 1.09 3.15 -10.83
C SER A 255 1.63 3.83 -12.08
N MET A 256 0.80 4.69 -12.68
CA MET A 256 1.07 5.43 -13.92
C MET A 256 0.71 6.90 -13.74
N PRO A 257 1.39 7.86 -14.41
CA PRO A 257 0.94 9.25 -14.42
C PRO A 257 -0.44 9.39 -15.04
N LEU A 258 -1.34 10.09 -14.34
CA LEU A 258 -2.70 10.38 -14.79
C LEU A 258 -2.72 11.06 -16.16
N HIS A 259 -1.81 12.01 -16.39
CA HIS A 259 -1.70 12.72 -17.66
C HIS A 259 -1.29 11.81 -18.83
N THR A 260 -0.36 10.87 -18.61
CA THR A 260 0.05 9.88 -19.62
C THR A 260 -1.10 8.94 -19.97
N TYR A 261 -1.87 8.50 -18.98
CA TYR A 261 -3.05 7.68 -19.22
C TYR A 261 -4.11 8.42 -20.06
N LEU A 262 -4.45 9.65 -19.67
CA LEU A 262 -5.45 10.44 -20.40
C LEU A 262 -4.97 10.88 -21.79
N TYR A 263 -3.67 11.15 -21.98
CA TYR A 263 -3.06 11.35 -23.30
C TYR A 263 -3.32 10.15 -24.21
N ASN A 264 -2.97 8.93 -23.75
CA ASN A 264 -3.17 7.72 -24.53
C ASN A 264 -4.64 7.53 -24.88
N LYS A 265 -5.57 7.71 -23.93
CA LYS A 265 -7.02 7.59 -24.17
C LYS A 265 -7.59 8.66 -25.10
N ARG A 266 -7.04 9.88 -25.10
CA ARG A 266 -7.38 10.92 -26.08
C ARG A 266 -6.94 10.54 -27.49
N ILE A 267 -5.71 10.03 -27.64
CA ILE A 267 -5.15 9.58 -28.92
C ILE A 267 -5.91 8.35 -29.46
N GLU A 268 -6.24 7.37 -28.62
CA GLU A 268 -7.10 6.23 -28.99
C GLU A 268 -8.47 6.68 -29.55
N LYS A 269 -9.00 7.80 -29.06
CA LYS A 269 -10.25 8.41 -29.53
C LYS A 269 -10.09 9.39 -30.70
N ASN A 270 -8.87 9.62 -31.21
CA ASN A 270 -8.56 10.61 -32.25
C ASN A 270 -9.00 12.05 -31.92
N MET A 271 -9.08 12.43 -30.64
CA MET A 271 -9.50 13.77 -30.22
C MET A 271 -8.30 14.73 -30.16
N THR A 272 -8.50 15.99 -30.55
CA THR A 272 -7.56 17.11 -30.39
C THR A 272 -7.49 17.61 -28.93
N GLN A 273 -6.53 18.49 -28.60
CA GLN A 273 -6.46 19.12 -27.28
C GLN A 273 -7.60 20.15 -27.07
N GLU A 274 -8.07 20.74 -28.16
CA GLU A 274 -9.23 21.62 -28.25
C GLU A 274 -10.51 20.86 -27.90
N GLU A 275 -10.82 19.79 -28.63
CA GLU A 275 -12.05 18.99 -28.44
C GLU A 275 -12.14 18.36 -27.04
N ILE A 276 -11.04 17.88 -26.47
CA ILE A 276 -11.08 17.26 -25.14
C ILE A 276 -11.23 18.29 -24.01
N SER A 277 -10.67 19.50 -24.15
CA SER A 277 -10.68 20.53 -23.10
C SER A 277 -11.92 21.42 -23.15
N GLU A 278 -12.58 21.49 -24.30
CA GLU A 278 -13.82 22.23 -24.51
C GLU A 278 -14.87 21.94 -23.42
N ASN A 279 -15.38 23.01 -22.81
CA ASN A 279 -16.30 23.05 -21.66
C ASN A 279 -15.76 22.47 -20.33
N ILE A 280 -14.45 22.20 -20.24
CA ILE A 280 -13.78 21.65 -19.03
C ILE A 280 -12.68 22.59 -18.52
N CYS A 281 -11.78 23.04 -19.40
CA CYS A 281 -10.69 23.97 -19.08
C CYS A 281 -10.15 24.66 -20.34
N SER A 282 -9.17 25.56 -20.22
CA SER A 282 -8.52 26.13 -21.42
C SER A 282 -7.59 25.10 -22.09
N VAL A 283 -7.44 25.19 -23.41
CA VAL A 283 -6.51 24.34 -24.19
C VAL A 283 -5.09 24.43 -23.62
N VAL A 284 -4.64 25.62 -23.21
CA VAL A 284 -3.32 25.83 -22.58
C VAL A 284 -3.23 25.11 -21.23
N THR A 285 -4.28 25.13 -20.41
CA THR A 285 -4.35 24.38 -19.15
C THR A 285 -4.25 22.88 -19.42
N TYR A 286 -5.02 22.37 -20.39
CA TYR A 286 -4.99 20.96 -20.75
C TYR A 286 -3.64 20.52 -21.31
N SER A 287 -3.03 21.32 -22.20
CA SER A 287 -1.70 21.04 -22.77
C SER A 287 -0.60 21.01 -21.70
N ARG A 288 -0.66 21.90 -20.70
CA ARG A 288 0.25 21.88 -19.53
C ARG A 288 0.01 20.67 -18.61
N PHE A 289 -1.24 20.24 -18.48
CA PHE A 289 -1.57 19.00 -17.76
C PHE A 289 -1.05 17.77 -18.50
N GLU A 290 -1.36 17.65 -19.79
CA GLU A 290 -1.00 16.51 -20.63
C GLU A 290 0.53 16.32 -20.74
N SER A 291 1.29 17.42 -20.70
CA SER A 291 2.75 17.41 -20.62
C SER A 291 3.33 17.21 -19.21
N GLY A 292 2.50 16.93 -18.20
CA GLY A 292 2.91 16.65 -16.81
C GLY A 292 3.38 17.88 -16.03
N LYS A 293 3.22 19.10 -16.56
CA LYS A 293 3.73 20.36 -15.98
C LYS A 293 2.77 21.03 -14.99
N GLN A 294 1.55 20.52 -14.86
CA GLN A 294 0.51 21.10 -14.01
C GLN A 294 -0.57 20.05 -13.69
N ASP A 295 -0.97 19.92 -12.43
CA ASP A 295 -2.13 19.09 -12.06
C ASP A 295 -3.47 19.81 -12.29
N MET A 296 -4.52 19.03 -12.48
CA MET A 296 -5.91 19.50 -12.57
C MET A 296 -6.69 19.17 -11.29
N ASN A 297 -7.81 19.86 -11.07
CA ASN A 297 -8.70 19.61 -9.93
C ASN A 297 -9.58 18.35 -10.19
N SER A 298 -10.08 17.72 -9.13
CA SER A 298 -10.94 16.51 -9.22
C SER A 298 -12.11 16.66 -10.18
N ASN A 299 -12.83 17.80 -10.17
CA ASN A 299 -14.01 17.98 -11.00
C ASN A 299 -13.67 17.98 -12.50
N SER A 300 -12.65 18.74 -12.91
CA SER A 300 -12.19 18.74 -14.29
C SER A 300 -11.63 17.37 -14.71
N ILE A 301 -10.98 16.62 -13.81
CA ILE A 301 -10.54 15.24 -14.09
C ILE A 301 -11.76 14.32 -14.31
N LYS A 302 -12.78 14.37 -13.43
CA LYS A 302 -14.03 13.59 -13.57
C LYS A 302 -14.73 13.90 -14.90
N GLN A 303 -14.77 15.17 -15.32
CA GLN A 303 -15.31 15.57 -16.62
C GLN A 303 -14.49 15.02 -17.80
N LEU A 304 -13.15 15.00 -17.71
CA LEU A 304 -12.29 14.39 -18.74
C LEU A 304 -12.54 12.88 -18.88
N PHE A 305 -12.65 12.16 -17.75
CA PHE A 305 -13.00 10.73 -17.76
C PHE A 305 -14.35 10.51 -18.44
N HIS A 306 -15.37 11.28 -18.07
CA HIS A 306 -16.70 11.22 -18.70
C HIS A 306 -16.64 11.50 -20.22
N LYS A 307 -15.94 12.56 -20.66
CA LYS A 307 -15.80 12.89 -22.10
C LYS A 307 -15.04 11.78 -22.88
N LEU A 308 -14.14 11.07 -22.20
CA LEU A 308 -13.45 9.89 -22.73
C LEU A 308 -14.21 8.57 -22.54
N ASN A 309 -15.46 8.56 -22.04
CA ASN A 309 -16.22 7.36 -21.70
C ASN A 309 -15.42 6.37 -20.81
N LEU A 310 -14.69 6.91 -19.83
CA LEU A 310 -13.88 6.16 -18.88
C LEU A 310 -14.53 6.18 -17.50
N GLU A 311 -14.44 5.06 -16.80
CA GLU A 311 -14.87 4.96 -15.40
C GLU A 311 -13.83 5.60 -14.47
N TYR A 312 -14.26 6.54 -13.62
CA TYR A 312 -13.40 7.23 -12.65
C TYR A 312 -13.52 6.61 -11.26
N GLY A 313 -12.39 6.13 -10.71
CA GLY A 313 -12.32 5.65 -9.32
C GLY A 313 -12.78 4.21 -9.09
N TYR A 314 -13.18 3.52 -10.16
CA TYR A 314 -13.74 2.17 -10.09
C TYR A 314 -12.67 1.07 -10.06
N VAL A 315 -13.05 0.02 -9.35
CA VAL A 315 -12.32 -1.22 -9.10
C VAL A 315 -13.16 -2.35 -9.68
N LEU A 316 -12.51 -3.24 -10.42
CA LEU A 316 -13.11 -4.48 -10.90
C LEU A 316 -12.96 -5.52 -9.78
N CYS A 317 -14.07 -6.11 -9.33
CA CYS A 317 -14.01 -7.29 -8.46
C CYS A 317 -13.73 -8.53 -9.32
N ASP A 318 -12.63 -9.22 -9.02
CA ASP A 318 -12.28 -10.55 -9.55
C ASP A 318 -13.27 -11.61 -9.01
N ASP A 319 -13.49 -12.70 -9.75
CA ASP A 319 -14.34 -13.85 -9.37
C ASP A 319 -13.99 -14.47 -8.01
N HIS A 320 -12.73 -14.31 -7.55
CA HIS A 320 -12.27 -14.68 -6.20
C HIS A 320 -12.99 -13.89 -5.09
N TRP A 321 -13.54 -12.72 -5.44
CA TRP A 321 -14.48 -11.93 -4.65
C TRP A 321 -15.82 -11.94 -5.37
N GLN A 322 -16.56 -13.06 -5.27
CA GLN A 322 -17.97 -13.07 -5.68
C GLN A 322 -18.65 -11.85 -5.08
N ILE A 323 -19.38 -11.08 -5.89
CA ILE A 323 -19.86 -9.77 -5.44
C ILE A 323 -21.00 -9.88 -4.42
N ASP A 324 -21.56 -11.06 -4.20
CA ASP A 324 -22.89 -11.16 -3.63
C ASP A 324 -23.00 -11.77 -2.20
N ASP A 325 -21.98 -11.92 -1.34
CA ASP A 325 -20.51 -12.13 -1.48
C ASP A 325 -19.58 -10.95 -1.05
N VAL A 326 -19.89 -9.73 -1.51
CA VAL A 326 -19.27 -8.44 -1.12
C VAL A 326 -20.36 -7.40 -0.83
N LEU A 327 -21.54 -7.52 -1.45
CA LEU A 327 -22.81 -6.84 -1.15
C LEU A 327 -23.37 -7.22 0.22
#